data_AF-A0A542ICI1-F1
#
_entry.id   AF-A0A542ICI1-F1
#
_cell.length_a   1.000
_cell.length_b   1.000
_cell.length_c   1.000
_cell.angle_alpha   90.00
_cell.angle_beta   90.00
_cell.angle_gamma   90.00
#
_symmetry.space_group_name_H-M   'P 1'
#
loop_
_entity.id
_entity.type
_entity.pdbx_description
1 polymer ?
#
loop_
_entity_poly.entity_id
_entity_poly.type
_entity_poly.pdbx_seq_one_letter_code
_entity_poly.pdbx_strand_id
1 'polypeptide(L)'
;MTHQDSTNNTLREGHVTYQPSPEGGGGRIVVDFKVDQGDRRERLLNDTTEQLGGDIYDAAASIDAIATRHLQELTHTKAQLVWDGDVVRIAVDVPSSTADQLQPLTPAQTSLIPDLASTIAKVLPAQKQHHAHELARQVAAQMPTPAQATAAYGRTTLSQALGYAQNGTGPFVEPSLPPSLRTAGLSFPSHASAALQNNPAQPHTPQPAPPISSAKTANTIDR
;
A
#
# COMPACT_ATOMS: atom_id res chain seq x y z
N MET A 1 4.52 -24.35 -33.40
CA MET A 1 4.49 -23.95 -31.97
C MET A 1 5.58 -22.91 -31.79
N THR A 2 5.21 -21.64 -31.87
CA THR A 2 6.10 -20.49 -31.81
C THR A 2 6.34 -20.14 -30.34
N HIS A 3 7.56 -20.36 -29.84
CA HIS A 3 8.04 -19.75 -28.61
C HIS A 3 8.41 -18.30 -28.93
N GLN A 4 7.56 -17.35 -28.57
CA GLN A 4 7.78 -15.93 -28.77
C GLN A 4 7.47 -15.15 -27.49
N ASP A 5 8.44 -14.33 -27.07
CA ASP A 5 8.28 -13.12 -26.26
C ASP A 5 7.90 -13.21 -24.77
N SER A 6 8.62 -14.01 -23.97
CA SER A 6 8.52 -13.88 -22.50
C SER A 6 9.54 -12.93 -21.87
N THR A 7 10.52 -12.42 -22.61
CA THR A 7 11.63 -11.62 -22.03
C THR A 7 11.52 -10.11 -22.21
N ASN A 8 10.62 -9.61 -23.07
CA ASN A 8 10.48 -8.17 -23.35
C ASN A 8 9.10 -7.58 -22.95
N ASN A 9 8.23 -8.35 -22.32
CA ASN A 9 6.84 -7.93 -22.09
C ASN A 9 6.61 -7.19 -20.76
N THR A 10 7.61 -7.10 -19.88
CA THR A 10 7.46 -6.48 -18.54
C THR A 10 7.21 -4.98 -18.57
N LEU A 11 7.59 -4.28 -19.65
CA LEU A 11 7.41 -2.84 -19.76
C LEU A 11 6.09 -2.41 -20.41
N ARG A 12 5.40 -3.32 -21.11
CA ARG A 12 4.18 -2.98 -21.88
C ARG A 12 2.95 -2.73 -21.01
N GLU A 13 2.95 -3.23 -19.78
CA GLU A 13 1.86 -3.00 -18.82
C GLU A 13 2.24 -2.02 -17.70
N GLY A 14 3.37 -1.32 -17.87
CA GLY A 14 3.86 -0.36 -16.89
C GLY A 14 3.21 1.02 -17.01
N HIS A 15 2.98 1.68 -15.88
CA HIS A 15 2.48 3.04 -15.80
C HIS A 15 3.60 3.98 -15.35
N VAL A 16 3.86 5.03 -16.13
CA VAL A 16 4.88 6.04 -15.83
C VAL A 16 4.20 7.36 -15.53
N THR A 17 4.53 7.98 -14.40
CA THR A 17 3.99 9.29 -14.00
C THR A 17 5.07 10.23 -13.54
N TYR A 18 4.85 11.52 -13.78
CA TYR A 18 5.64 12.59 -13.19
C TYR A 18 4.88 13.20 -12.02
N GLN A 19 5.51 13.22 -10.85
CA GLN A 19 4.99 13.88 -9.66
C GLN A 19 5.84 15.14 -9.38
N PRO A 20 5.26 16.35 -9.51
CA PRO A 20 5.99 17.58 -9.20
C PRO A 20 6.27 17.66 -7.69
N SER A 21 7.44 18.20 -7.33
CA SER A 21 7.71 18.50 -5.92
C SER A 21 6.94 19.76 -5.51
N PRO A 22 6.24 19.75 -4.35
CA PRO A 22 5.46 20.89 -3.88
C PRO A 22 6.33 22.12 -3.55
N GLU A 23 7.62 21.91 -3.26
CA GLU A 23 8.54 22.99 -2.86
C GLU A 23 9.16 23.76 -4.05
N GLY A 24 8.83 23.38 -5.30
CA GLY A 24 9.26 24.10 -6.49
C GLY A 24 10.77 23.97 -6.76
N GLY A 25 11.13 23.15 -7.75
CA GLY A 25 12.55 22.97 -8.15
C GLY A 25 12.91 21.53 -8.51
N GLY A 26 12.04 20.58 -8.18
CA GLY A 26 12.22 19.16 -8.47
C GLY A 26 10.94 18.46 -8.92
N GLY A 27 11.02 17.16 -9.00
CA GLY A 27 9.90 16.25 -9.25
C GLY A 27 10.46 14.84 -9.28
N ARG A 28 9.60 13.84 -9.23
CA ARG A 28 10.00 12.44 -9.32
C ARG A 28 9.25 11.74 -10.44
N ILE A 29 9.94 10.84 -11.11
CA ILE A 29 9.33 9.87 -11.99
C ILE A 29 8.98 8.64 -11.17
N VAL A 30 7.73 8.21 -11.26
CA VAL A 30 7.25 6.96 -10.68
C VAL A 30 6.92 6.01 -11.82
N VAL A 31 7.56 4.85 -11.81
CA VAL A 31 7.36 3.77 -12.76
C VAL A 31 6.81 2.58 -12.01
N ASP A 32 5.60 2.18 -12.39
CA ASP A 32 4.91 1.01 -11.88
C ASP A 32 4.93 -0.06 -12.97
N PHE A 33 5.29 -1.31 -12.65
CA PHE A 33 5.17 -2.42 -13.58
C PHE A 33 4.68 -3.68 -12.87
N LYS A 34 3.90 -4.49 -13.58
CA LYS A 34 3.35 -5.71 -13.02
C LYS A 34 4.41 -6.78 -12.80
N VAL A 35 4.23 -7.52 -11.72
CA VAL A 35 5.03 -8.70 -11.37
C VAL A 35 4.10 -9.84 -10.99
N ASP A 36 4.52 -11.06 -11.31
CA ASP A 36 3.84 -12.26 -10.87
C ASP A 36 4.39 -12.68 -9.50
N GLN A 37 3.47 -12.75 -8.53
CA GLN A 37 3.77 -13.06 -7.14
C GLN A 37 3.70 -14.57 -6.85
N GLY A 38 3.07 -15.33 -7.75
CA GLY A 38 2.76 -16.75 -7.60
C GLY A 38 1.85 -17.10 -6.42
N ASP A 39 1.46 -18.38 -6.34
CA ASP A 39 0.49 -18.92 -5.37
C ASP A 39 0.93 -18.88 -3.90
N ARG A 40 2.16 -18.43 -3.62
CA ARG A 40 2.69 -18.39 -2.25
C ARG A 40 2.11 -17.24 -1.45
N ARG A 41 1.92 -16.07 -2.06
CA ARG A 41 1.35 -14.92 -1.36
C ARG A 41 -0.06 -15.22 -0.87
N GLU A 42 -0.90 -15.80 -1.71
CA GLU A 42 -2.28 -16.13 -1.37
C GLU A 42 -2.38 -17.08 -0.16
N ARG A 43 -1.54 -18.13 -0.14
CA ARG A 43 -1.47 -19.03 1.02
C ARG A 43 -1.04 -18.30 2.28
N LEU A 44 -0.01 -17.48 2.19
CA LEU A 44 0.48 -16.71 3.34
C LEU A 44 -0.55 -15.69 3.84
N LEU A 45 -1.31 -15.08 2.93
CA LEU A 45 -2.38 -14.15 3.23
C LEU A 45 -3.50 -14.87 4.00
N ASN A 46 -3.95 -16.03 3.53
CA ASN A 46 -4.98 -16.82 4.20
C ASN A 46 -4.54 -17.21 5.62
N ASP A 47 -3.34 -17.77 5.76
CA ASP A 47 -2.80 -18.19 7.07
C ASP A 47 -2.65 -17.00 8.04
N THR A 48 -2.16 -15.85 7.54
CA THR A 48 -1.97 -14.66 8.38
C THR A 48 -3.32 -14.05 8.78
N THR A 49 -4.28 -13.99 7.85
CA THR A 49 -5.63 -13.47 8.10
C THR A 49 -6.35 -14.30 9.16
N GLU A 50 -6.25 -15.64 9.08
CA GLU A 50 -6.83 -16.53 10.09
C GLU A 50 -6.25 -16.25 11.49
N GLN A 51 -4.93 -16.08 11.58
CA GLN A 51 -4.22 -15.82 12.84
C GLN A 51 -4.45 -14.40 13.40
N LEU A 52 -4.76 -13.42 12.54
CA LEU A 52 -5.13 -12.06 12.96
C LEU A 52 -6.62 -11.90 13.25
N GLY A 53 -7.41 -12.98 13.24
CA GLY A 53 -8.84 -12.93 13.54
C GLY A 53 -9.70 -12.37 12.41
N GLY A 54 -9.22 -12.48 11.17
CA GLY A 54 -9.97 -12.10 9.96
C GLY A 54 -9.58 -10.75 9.34
N ASP A 55 -8.57 -10.05 9.88
CA ASP A 55 -8.12 -8.79 9.28
C ASP A 55 -7.22 -9.03 8.06
N ILE A 56 -7.85 -9.03 6.89
CA ILE A 56 -7.17 -9.23 5.60
C ILE A 56 -6.29 -8.03 5.21
N TYR A 57 -6.64 -6.82 5.64
CA TYR A 57 -5.91 -5.61 5.25
C TYR A 57 -4.60 -5.49 6.01
N ASP A 58 -4.61 -5.75 7.32
CA ASP A 58 -3.40 -5.79 8.13
C ASP A 58 -2.49 -6.96 7.75
N ALA A 59 -3.07 -8.12 7.41
CA ALA A 59 -2.34 -9.27 6.89
C ALA A 59 -1.63 -8.93 5.57
N ALA A 60 -2.36 -8.38 4.58
CA ALA A 60 -1.80 -8.01 3.29
C ALA A 60 -0.70 -6.94 3.42
N ALA A 61 -0.98 -5.87 4.16
CA ALA A 61 -0.02 -4.79 4.38
C ALA A 61 1.27 -5.28 5.05
N SER A 62 1.16 -6.17 6.03
CA SER A 62 2.31 -6.75 6.72
C SER A 62 3.16 -7.61 5.79
N ILE A 63 2.52 -8.49 5.02
CA ILE A 63 3.19 -9.37 4.05
C ILE A 63 3.93 -8.54 3.00
N ASP A 64 3.26 -7.56 2.39
CA ASP A 64 3.82 -6.78 1.29
C ASP A 64 4.96 -5.87 1.76
N ALA A 65 4.90 -5.38 3.00
CA ALA A 65 5.99 -4.59 3.56
C ALA A 65 7.25 -5.43 3.89
N ILE A 66 7.07 -6.65 4.39
CA ILE A 66 8.19 -7.57 4.61
C ILE A 66 8.78 -8.03 3.28
N ALA A 67 7.93 -8.40 2.33
CA ALA A 67 8.36 -8.77 0.98
C ALA A 67 9.12 -7.61 0.32
N THR A 68 8.63 -6.37 0.47
CA THR A 68 9.34 -5.18 0.00
C THR A 68 10.72 -5.04 0.64
N ARG A 69 10.84 -5.23 1.95
CA ARG A 69 12.15 -5.19 2.63
C ARG A 69 13.09 -6.26 2.07
N HIS A 70 12.62 -7.49 1.91
CA HIS A 70 13.43 -8.57 1.34
C HIS A 70 13.83 -8.32 -0.11
N LEU A 71 12.96 -7.70 -0.91
CA LEU A 71 13.28 -7.30 -2.27
C LEU A 71 14.43 -6.28 -2.27
N GLN A 72 14.34 -5.23 -1.44
CA GLN A 72 15.36 -4.20 -1.32
C GLN A 72 16.69 -4.74 -0.80
N GLU A 73 16.66 -5.68 0.15
CA GLU A 73 17.85 -6.38 0.64
C GLU A 73 18.51 -7.23 -0.45
N LEU A 74 17.71 -7.88 -1.30
CA LEU A 74 18.17 -8.75 -2.40
C LEU A 74 18.79 -7.97 -3.55
N THR A 75 18.21 -6.82 -3.88
CA THR A 75 18.59 -6.05 -5.08
C THR A 75 19.47 -4.86 -4.75
N HIS A 76 19.52 -4.44 -3.49
CA HIS A 76 20.10 -3.16 -3.08
C HIS A 76 19.46 -1.96 -3.81
N THR A 77 18.18 -2.04 -4.15
CA THR A 77 17.42 -0.98 -4.83
C THR A 77 16.35 -0.38 -3.92
N LYS A 78 15.73 0.72 -4.36
CA LYS A 78 14.59 1.35 -3.68
C LYS A 78 13.23 0.86 -4.22
N ALA A 79 13.22 -0.28 -4.93
CA ALA A 79 11.99 -0.86 -5.47
C ALA A 79 11.02 -1.22 -4.34
N GLN A 80 9.72 -1.03 -4.57
CA GLN A 80 8.67 -1.30 -3.61
C GLN A 80 7.62 -2.21 -4.24
N LEU A 81 7.11 -3.19 -3.49
CA LEU A 81 5.93 -3.95 -3.90
C LEU A 81 4.70 -3.19 -3.43
N VAL A 82 3.78 -2.91 -4.35
CA VAL A 82 2.56 -2.12 -4.14
C VAL A 82 1.37 -2.82 -4.79
N TRP A 83 0.16 -2.36 -4.47
CA TRP A 83 -1.12 -2.91 -4.97
C TRP A 83 -1.21 -4.41 -4.71
N ASP A 84 -1.25 -4.76 -3.43
CA ASP A 84 -1.27 -6.15 -3.00
C ASP A 84 -0.09 -6.97 -3.53
N GLY A 85 1.02 -6.30 -3.84
CA GLY A 85 2.25 -6.89 -4.33
C GLY A 85 2.33 -7.15 -5.83
N ASP A 86 1.26 -6.89 -6.59
CA ASP A 86 1.19 -7.20 -8.02
C ASP A 86 2.02 -6.24 -8.86
N VAL A 87 2.47 -5.14 -8.24
CA VAL A 87 3.19 -4.09 -8.93
C VAL A 87 4.46 -3.77 -8.18
N VAL A 88 5.56 -3.70 -8.93
CA VAL A 88 6.78 -3.06 -8.46
C VAL A 88 6.74 -1.59 -8.85
N ARG A 89 6.86 -0.74 -7.84
CA ARG A 89 7.03 0.69 -7.96
C ARG A 89 8.49 1.06 -7.80
N ILE A 90 9.02 1.81 -8.77
CA ILE A 90 10.31 2.47 -8.71
C ILE A 90 10.07 3.95 -8.79
N ALA A 91 10.73 4.71 -7.93
CA ALA A 91 10.63 6.14 -7.95
C ALA A 91 12.00 6.78 -7.93
N VAL A 92 12.21 7.67 -8.90
CA VAL A 92 13.49 8.30 -9.18
C VAL A 92 13.29 9.81 -9.20
N ASP A 93 14.09 10.52 -8.42
CA ASP A 93 14.05 11.97 -8.40
C ASP A 93 14.65 12.51 -9.69
N VAL A 94 14.01 13.52 -10.28
CA VAL A 94 14.53 14.21 -11.46
C VAL A 94 15.73 15.03 -11.00
N PRO A 95 16.95 14.69 -11.44
CA PRO A 95 18.16 15.30 -10.92
C PRO A 95 18.15 16.80 -11.19
N SER A 96 18.44 17.59 -10.15
CA SER A 96 18.81 19.00 -10.29
C SER A 96 20.30 19.16 -10.62
N SER A 97 21.11 18.10 -10.44
CA SER A 97 22.49 17.98 -10.93
C SER A 97 22.86 16.52 -11.21
N THR A 98 23.60 16.30 -12.28
CA THR A 98 24.07 15.02 -12.82
C THR A 98 25.24 14.46 -12.00
N ALA A 99 24.99 13.65 -10.96
CA ALA A 99 26.03 12.84 -10.33
C ALA A 99 25.47 11.78 -9.37
N ASP A 100 24.60 10.88 -9.84
CA ASP A 100 24.39 9.62 -9.12
C ASP A 100 25.20 8.51 -9.80
N GLN A 101 25.99 7.78 -9.00
CA GLN A 101 26.73 6.61 -9.46
C GLN A 101 25.74 5.54 -9.90
N LEU A 102 25.54 5.42 -11.21
CA LEU A 102 24.75 4.36 -11.80
C LEU A 102 25.45 3.03 -11.61
N GLN A 103 24.75 2.07 -10.97
CA GLN A 103 25.20 0.68 -10.93
C GLN A 103 25.36 0.12 -12.36
N PRO A 104 26.30 -0.81 -12.58
CA PRO A 104 26.46 -1.46 -13.87
C PRO A 104 25.17 -2.22 -14.25
N LEU A 105 24.63 -1.89 -15.42
CA LEU A 105 23.39 -2.46 -15.93
C LEU A 105 23.61 -3.86 -16.53
N THR A 106 22.67 -4.75 -16.29
CA THR A 106 22.59 -6.03 -17.01
C THR A 106 22.16 -5.83 -18.47
N PRO A 107 22.41 -6.81 -19.37
CA PRO A 107 21.92 -6.73 -20.75
C PRO A 107 20.40 -6.57 -20.85
N ALA A 108 19.66 -7.26 -19.97
CA ALA A 108 18.19 -7.16 -19.90
C ALA A 108 17.73 -5.77 -19.45
N GLN A 109 18.41 -5.12 -18.50
CA GLN A 109 18.09 -3.74 -18.12
C GLN A 109 18.47 -2.75 -19.24
N THR A 110 19.55 -3.01 -19.95
CA THR A 110 20.03 -2.15 -21.04
C THR A 110 19.05 -2.12 -22.22
N SER A 111 18.42 -3.26 -22.54
CA SER A 111 17.43 -3.32 -23.62
C SER A 111 16.15 -2.53 -23.32
N LEU A 112 15.86 -2.24 -22.05
CA LEU A 112 14.66 -1.49 -21.65
C LEU A 112 14.83 0.05 -21.76
N ILE A 113 16.07 0.54 -21.80
CA ILE A 113 16.37 1.98 -21.78
C ILE A 113 15.66 2.76 -22.90
N PRO A 114 15.64 2.31 -24.17
CA PRO A 114 15.01 3.08 -25.25
C PRO A 114 13.51 3.29 -25.02
N ASP A 115 12.80 2.24 -24.59
CA ASP A 115 11.36 2.29 -24.33
C ASP A 115 11.04 3.12 -23.09
N LEU A 116 11.83 2.97 -22.03
CA LEU A 116 11.72 3.79 -20.82
C LEU A 116 11.97 5.27 -21.12
N ALA A 117 13.02 5.59 -21.86
CA ALA A 117 13.36 6.97 -22.20
C ALA A 117 12.27 7.64 -23.02
N SER A 118 11.72 6.93 -24.02
CA SER A 118 10.59 7.40 -24.82
C SER A 118 9.34 7.66 -23.97
N THR A 119 9.03 6.77 -23.03
CA THR A 119 7.84 6.89 -22.18
C THR A 119 8.01 8.01 -21.14
N ILE A 120 9.18 8.09 -20.51
CA ILE A 120 9.52 9.14 -19.55
C ILE A 120 9.50 10.53 -20.22
N ALA A 121 10.03 10.66 -21.44
CA ALA A 121 10.01 11.92 -22.18
C ALA A 121 8.59 12.45 -22.45
N LYS A 122 7.60 11.56 -22.61
CA LYS A 122 6.19 11.93 -22.85
C LYS A 122 5.51 12.52 -21.61
N VAL A 123 5.92 12.09 -20.41
CA VAL A 123 5.29 12.53 -19.14
C VAL A 123 6.05 13.67 -18.47
N LEU A 124 7.32 13.87 -18.83
CA LEU A 124 8.13 14.96 -18.29
C LEU A 124 7.68 16.32 -18.85
N PRO A 125 7.74 17.39 -18.04
CA PRO A 125 7.66 18.75 -18.54
C PRO A 125 8.71 19.02 -19.62
N ALA A 126 8.38 19.82 -20.63
CA ALA A 126 9.25 20.11 -21.79
C ALA A 126 10.68 20.52 -21.40
N GLN A 127 10.83 21.32 -20.34
CA GLN A 127 12.12 21.81 -19.84
C GLN A 127 13.02 20.68 -19.31
N LYS A 128 12.44 19.56 -18.89
CA LYS A 128 13.13 18.43 -18.25
C LYS A 128 13.29 17.21 -19.17
N GLN A 129 12.77 17.26 -20.41
CA GLN A 129 12.82 16.12 -21.34
C GLN A 129 14.25 15.65 -21.64
N HIS A 130 15.24 16.54 -21.57
CA HIS A 130 16.65 16.18 -21.76
C HIS A 130 17.18 15.18 -20.70
N HIS A 131 16.55 15.08 -19.52
CA HIS A 131 16.88 14.09 -18.49
C HIS A 131 16.27 12.71 -18.75
N ALA A 132 15.40 12.54 -19.75
CA ALA A 132 14.63 11.31 -19.93
C ALA A 132 15.52 10.07 -20.09
N HIS A 133 16.65 10.19 -20.80
CA HIS A 133 17.57 9.07 -20.99
C HIS A 133 18.32 8.70 -19.70
N GLU A 134 18.75 9.70 -18.92
CA GLU A 134 19.39 9.47 -17.64
C GLU A 134 18.42 8.82 -16.64
N LEU A 135 17.21 9.35 -16.54
CA LEU A 135 16.14 8.80 -15.72
C LEU A 135 15.79 7.37 -16.12
N ALA A 136 15.74 7.07 -17.43
CA ALA A 136 15.53 5.71 -17.91
C ALA A 136 16.63 4.76 -17.43
N ARG A 137 17.91 5.19 -17.42
CA ARG A 137 19.01 4.37 -16.90
C ARG A 137 18.91 4.18 -15.38
N GLN A 138 18.54 5.22 -14.64
CA GLN A 138 18.34 5.13 -13.19
C GLN A 138 17.17 4.21 -12.82
N VAL A 139 16.05 4.28 -13.56
CA VAL A 139 14.92 3.36 -13.40
C VAL A 139 15.35 1.94 -13.74
N ALA A 140 15.99 1.73 -14.90
CA ALA A 140 16.43 0.41 -15.34
C ALA A 140 17.40 -0.25 -14.34
N ALA A 141 18.32 0.53 -13.74
CA ALA A 141 19.22 0.04 -12.70
C ALA A 141 18.47 -0.47 -11.45
N GLN A 142 17.32 0.11 -11.15
CA GLN A 142 16.52 -0.24 -9.98
C GLN A 142 15.52 -1.36 -10.23
N MET A 143 15.31 -1.79 -11.49
CA MET A 143 14.35 -2.82 -11.85
C MET A 143 14.78 -4.19 -11.34
N PRO A 144 14.07 -4.77 -10.34
CA PRO A 144 14.22 -6.19 -10.03
C PRO A 144 13.82 -7.05 -11.22
N THR A 145 14.46 -8.21 -11.31
CA THR A 145 13.98 -9.29 -12.17
C THR A 145 12.73 -9.94 -11.57
N PRO A 146 11.85 -10.57 -12.39
CA PRO A 146 10.69 -11.30 -11.87
C PRO A 146 11.07 -12.35 -10.82
N ALA A 147 12.17 -13.08 -11.04
CA ALA A 147 12.66 -14.07 -10.09
C ALA A 147 13.04 -13.46 -8.72
N GLN A 148 13.56 -12.24 -8.68
CA GLN A 148 13.86 -11.54 -7.43
C GLN A 148 12.60 -11.11 -6.69
N ALA A 149 11.57 -10.65 -7.41
CA ALA A 149 10.26 -10.33 -6.83
C ALA A 149 9.61 -11.59 -6.23
N THR A 150 9.57 -12.70 -6.97
CA THR A 150 9.07 -13.98 -6.45
C THR A 150 9.90 -14.49 -5.27
N ALA A 151 11.23 -14.35 -5.32
CA ALA A 151 12.11 -14.76 -4.21
C ALA A 151 11.88 -13.93 -2.94
N ALA A 152 11.49 -12.66 -3.06
CA ALA A 152 11.16 -11.82 -1.91
C ALA A 152 9.91 -12.35 -1.16
N TYR A 153 8.84 -12.69 -1.88
CA TYR A 153 7.69 -13.40 -1.30
C TYR A 153 8.08 -14.80 -0.79
N GLY A 154 9.00 -15.46 -1.49
CA GLY A 154 9.61 -16.73 -1.09
C GLY A 154 10.38 -16.69 0.25
N ARG A 155 10.77 -15.51 0.73
CA ARG A 155 11.47 -15.34 2.01
C ARG A 155 10.55 -14.93 3.15
N THR A 156 9.39 -14.37 2.82
CA THR A 156 8.43 -13.92 3.82
C THR A 156 7.82 -15.12 4.54
N THR A 157 7.80 -15.06 5.88
CA THR A 157 7.23 -16.09 6.75
C THR A 157 6.01 -15.57 7.51
N LEU A 158 5.15 -16.51 7.95
CA LEU A 158 3.98 -16.22 8.77
C LEU A 158 4.37 -15.50 10.08
N SER A 159 5.44 -15.96 10.75
CA SER A 159 5.89 -15.35 12.00
C SER A 159 6.36 -13.91 11.82
N GLN A 160 7.01 -13.59 10.70
CA GLN A 160 7.38 -12.21 10.40
C GLN A 160 6.14 -11.36 10.13
N ALA A 161 5.17 -11.86 9.35
CA ALA A 161 3.94 -11.15 9.04
C ALA A 161 3.13 -10.83 10.30
N LEU A 162 2.93 -11.82 11.18
CA LEU A 162 2.25 -11.62 12.46
C LEU A 162 3.02 -10.66 13.37
N GLY A 163 4.34 -10.82 13.45
CA GLY A 163 5.18 -9.93 14.24
C GLY A 163 5.13 -8.49 13.73
N TYR A 164 5.02 -8.28 12.42
CA TYR A 164 4.91 -6.95 11.83
C TYR A 164 3.56 -6.30 12.13
N ALA A 165 2.46 -7.04 11.94
CA ALA A 165 1.11 -6.59 12.24
C ALA A 165 0.96 -6.17 13.71
N GLN A 166 1.47 -7.00 14.63
CA GLN A 166 1.38 -6.75 16.08
C GLN A 166 2.23 -5.56 16.55
N ASN A 167 3.33 -5.25 15.87
CA ASN A 167 4.24 -4.18 16.26
C ASN A 167 3.89 -2.81 15.63
N GLY A 168 2.84 -2.74 14.79
CA GLY A 168 2.33 -1.49 14.22
C GLY A 168 3.36 -0.66 13.45
N THR A 169 4.49 -1.23 13.06
CA THR A 169 5.63 -0.49 12.49
C THR A 169 5.72 -0.76 11.00
N GLY A 170 4.76 -0.22 10.25
CA GLY A 170 4.89 -0.14 8.80
C GLY A 170 5.02 1.26 8.26
N PRO A 171 5.80 1.47 7.18
CA PRO A 171 5.83 2.72 6.45
C PRO A 171 4.57 2.82 5.60
N PHE A 172 3.40 2.81 6.23
CA PHE A 172 2.22 3.36 5.60
C PHE A 172 2.26 4.86 5.88
N VAL A 173 2.85 5.62 4.96
CA VAL A 173 2.58 7.05 4.89
C VAL A 173 1.16 7.17 4.36
N GLU A 174 0.19 7.04 5.26
CA GLU A 174 -1.14 7.57 5.03
C GLU A 174 -0.94 9.04 4.62
N PRO A 175 -1.54 9.52 3.52
CA PRO A 175 -1.50 10.94 3.20
C PRO A 175 -2.11 11.65 4.39
N SER A 176 -1.26 12.25 5.23
CA SER A 176 -1.66 12.88 6.48
C SER A 176 -2.78 13.86 6.15
N LEU A 177 -4.01 13.51 6.55
CA LEU A 177 -5.16 14.35 6.32
C LEU A 177 -4.88 15.71 6.98
N PRO A 178 -5.23 16.83 6.32
CA PRO A 178 -5.06 18.15 6.90
C PRO A 178 -5.69 18.19 8.30
N PRO A 179 -5.11 18.94 9.25
CA PRO A 179 -5.52 18.92 10.66
C PRO A 179 -7.02 19.18 10.87
N SER A 180 -7.68 19.84 9.91
CA SER A 180 -9.12 20.10 9.88
C SER A 180 -10.02 18.87 9.73
N LEU A 181 -9.49 17.70 9.36
CA LEU A 181 -10.26 16.45 9.19
C LEU A 181 -10.06 15.45 10.34
N ARG A 182 -9.10 15.67 11.25
CA ARG A 182 -8.83 14.74 12.38
C ARG A 182 -9.94 14.70 13.43
N THR A 183 -10.78 15.74 13.50
CA THR A 183 -11.83 15.85 14.51
C THR A 183 -13.11 15.09 14.17
N ALA A 184 -13.29 14.60 12.94
CA ALA A 184 -14.45 13.78 12.58
C ALA A 184 -14.32 12.31 13.01
N GLY A 185 -13.09 11.82 13.22
CA GLY A 185 -12.80 10.42 13.56
C GLY A 185 -12.92 10.06 15.05
N LEU A 186 -13.16 11.04 15.94
CA LEU A 186 -13.23 10.80 17.39
C LEU A 186 -14.64 10.45 17.91
N SER A 187 -15.63 10.29 17.02
CA SER A 187 -17.04 10.18 17.43
C SER A 187 -17.63 8.77 17.38
N PHE A 188 -16.85 7.74 17.03
CA PHE A 188 -17.37 6.38 16.97
C PHE A 188 -16.51 5.42 17.79
N PRO A 189 -17.07 4.69 18.78
CA PRO A 189 -16.33 3.68 19.49
C PRO A 189 -15.98 2.52 18.54
N SER A 190 -14.71 2.14 18.50
CA SER A 190 -14.15 1.10 17.62
C SER A 190 -14.63 -0.32 17.90
N HIS A 191 -15.48 -0.54 18.92
CA HIS A 191 -15.97 -1.86 19.30
C HIS A 191 -17.41 -1.79 19.84
N ALA A 192 -18.30 -2.62 19.30
CA ALA A 192 -19.68 -2.76 19.80
C ALA A 192 -19.73 -3.20 21.28
N SER A 193 -18.72 -3.92 21.76
CA SER A 193 -18.64 -4.41 23.15
C SER A 193 -18.33 -3.31 24.18
N ALA A 194 -17.79 -2.16 23.77
CA ALA A 194 -17.51 -1.04 24.67
C ALA A 194 -18.79 -0.25 25.04
N ALA A 195 -19.87 -0.37 24.26
CA ALA A 195 -21.13 0.32 24.51
C ALA A 195 -21.96 -0.26 25.66
N LEU A 196 -21.65 -1.49 26.11
CA LEU A 196 -22.40 -2.19 27.18
C LEU A 196 -21.79 -2.02 28.58
N GLN A 197 -20.59 -1.45 28.70
CA GLN A 197 -19.87 -1.35 29.99
C GLN A 197 -19.83 0.05 30.62
N ASN A 198 -20.35 1.07 29.94
CA ASN A 198 -20.45 2.43 30.49
C ASN A 198 -21.90 2.81 30.77
N ASN A 199 -22.40 2.38 31.93
CA ASN A 199 -23.48 3.11 32.59
C ASN A 199 -23.00 3.54 33.98
N PRO A 200 -22.48 4.77 34.16
CA PRO A 200 -22.24 5.35 35.46
C PRO A 200 -23.49 6.09 35.91
N ALA A 201 -24.41 5.36 36.53
CA ALA A 201 -25.53 5.92 37.30
C ALA A 201 -25.92 4.85 38.32
N GLN A 202 -26.09 5.05 39.62
CA GLN A 202 -26.09 6.19 40.55
C GLN A 202 -26.01 5.53 41.95
N PRO A 203 -25.57 6.21 43.02
CA PRO A 203 -25.81 5.71 44.38
C PRO A 203 -27.32 5.65 44.66
N HIS A 204 -27.84 4.44 44.87
CA HIS A 204 -29.23 4.19 45.24
C HIS A 204 -29.53 4.76 46.63
N THR A 205 -30.38 5.79 46.70
CA THR A 205 -31.25 6.03 47.87
C THR A 205 -32.64 5.50 47.52
N PRO A 206 -33.24 4.61 48.33
CA PRO A 206 -34.52 4.00 48.01
C PRO A 206 -35.69 4.83 48.60
N GLN A 207 -36.60 5.30 47.75
CA GLN A 207 -37.96 5.67 48.17
C GLN A 207 -38.97 5.50 47.02
N PRO A 208 -40.25 5.25 47.32
CA PRO A 208 -40.99 4.13 46.76
C PRO A 208 -41.94 4.57 45.65
N ALA A 209 -42.27 3.61 44.78
CA ALA A 209 -43.20 3.75 43.67
C ALA A 209 -44.57 4.30 44.11
N PRO A 210 -45.19 5.21 43.33
CA PRO A 210 -46.61 5.48 43.50
C PRO A 210 -47.42 4.25 43.03
N PRO A 211 -48.51 3.91 43.75
CA PRO A 211 -49.29 2.71 43.50
C PRO A 211 -50.08 2.78 42.19
N ILE A 212 -50.18 1.61 41.56
CA ILE A 212 -51.07 1.26 40.45
C ILE A 212 -52.51 1.56 40.88
N SER A 213 -53.23 2.37 40.10
CA SER A 213 -54.68 2.53 40.25
C SER A 213 -55.38 2.14 38.96
N SER A 214 -56.01 0.97 39.00
CA SER A 214 -56.95 0.46 37.99
C SER A 214 -58.31 1.11 38.16
N ALA A 215 -58.88 1.66 37.08
CA ALA A 215 -60.31 1.91 36.77
C ALA A 215 -60.37 3.08 35.76
N LYS A 216 -61.27 3.20 34.77
CA LYS A 216 -62.47 2.48 34.33
C LYS A 216 -62.80 3.01 32.91
N THR A 217 -63.17 2.11 32.01
CA THR A 217 -64.14 2.23 30.88
C THR A 217 -64.25 3.47 29.97
N ALA A 218 -64.28 3.11 28.68
CA ALA A 218 -65.15 3.58 27.59
C ALA A 218 -64.71 4.80 26.76
N ASN A 219 -64.38 4.56 25.49
CA ASN A 219 -65.33 4.94 24.45
C ASN A 219 -65.21 4.09 23.18
N THR A 220 -66.36 3.60 22.74
CA THR A 220 -66.65 2.88 21.51
C THR A 220 -66.70 3.86 20.34
N ILE A 221 -66.17 3.48 19.17
CA ILE A 221 -66.47 4.11 17.88
C ILE A 221 -67.29 3.09 17.08
N ASP A 222 -68.57 3.37 16.87
CA ASP A 222 -69.35 2.88 15.74
C ASP A 222 -70.38 3.97 15.36
N ARG A 223 -70.19 4.50 14.14
CA ARG A 223 -71.08 5.31 13.27
C ARG A 223 -71.74 6.60 13.77
#